data_AF-A0A7J8X9V2-F1
#
_entry.id   AF-A0A7J8X9V2-F1
#
_cell.length_a   1.000
_cell.length_b   1.000
_cell.length_c   1.000
_cell.angle_alpha   90.00
_cell.angle_beta   90.00
_cell.angle_gamma   90.00
#
_symmetry.space_group_name_H-M   'P 1'
#
loop_
_entity.id
_entity.type
_entity.pdbx_description
1 polymer ?
#
loop_
_entity_poly.entity_id
_entity_poly.type
_entity_poly.pdbx_seq_one_letter_code
_entity_poly.pdbx_strand_id
1 'polypeptide(L)'
;MVVLKQESQYAKANEHSFSRFTMQIEQGIPVLSKWLIFNRFKFVASKGIKLGPAFLLTRQVILTGGSIVGDMAPYQAFAIGGLGSVRGYGEGAVGSGRSCLVANTEVTFPLSKMLEGSVFLDCGTDLGSGRLVPVSGNPAMRQGKPGSGVGFGYGLRFKSPLGHFQVDYAINAFQQKTLYFGVTNLAS
;
A
#
# COMPACT_ATOMS: atom_id res chain seq x y z
N MET A 1 22.66 14.11 11.59
CA MET A 1 21.24 14.37 11.91
C MET A 1 20.77 13.22 12.77
N VAL A 2 20.12 13.48 13.89
CA VAL A 2 19.55 12.39 14.70
C VAL A 2 18.15 12.14 14.19
N VAL A 3 17.87 10.90 13.77
CA VAL A 3 16.54 10.48 13.35
C VAL A 3 15.98 9.59 14.44
N LEU A 4 14.95 10.08 15.13
CA LEU A 4 14.17 9.28 16.05
C LEU A 4 13.11 8.54 15.25
N LYS A 5 13.18 7.21 15.27
CA LYS A 5 12.15 6.35 14.69
C LYS A 5 11.41 5.64 15.81
N GLN A 6 10.12 5.91 15.91
CA GLN A 6 9.22 5.23 16.83
C GLN A 6 8.21 4.42 16.03
N GLU A 7 8.16 3.13 16.29
CA GLU A 7 7.19 2.21 15.69
C GLU A 7 6.34 1.60 16.79
N SER A 8 5.02 1.72 16.64
CA SER A 8 4.03 1.09 17.51
C SER A 8 3.20 0.14 16.67
N GLN A 9 3.12 -1.11 17.09
CA GLN A 9 2.29 -2.11 16.45
C GLN A 9 1.29 -2.66 17.46
N TYR A 10 0.02 -2.57 17.10
CA TYR A 10 -1.09 -3.19 17.81
C TYR A 10 -1.72 -4.25 16.90
N ALA A 11 -1.73 -5.50 17.34
CA ALA A 11 -2.39 -6.59 16.62
C ALA A 11 -3.35 -7.30 17.57
N LYS A 12 -4.61 -7.40 17.16
CA LYS A 12 -5.66 -8.13 17.86
C LYS A 12 -6.26 -9.14 16.89
N ALA A 13 -6.05 -10.41 17.20
CA ALA A 13 -6.64 -11.54 16.48
C ALA A 13 -7.75 -12.16 17.34
N ASN A 14 -8.85 -12.49 16.71
CA ASN A 14 -9.97 -13.24 17.26
C ASN A 14 -10.27 -14.39 16.28
N GLU A 15 -11.01 -15.41 16.69
CA GLU A 15 -11.24 -16.62 15.87
C GLU A 15 -11.80 -16.32 14.47
N HIS A 16 -12.62 -15.26 14.37
CA HIS A 16 -13.26 -14.83 13.12
C HIS A 16 -12.72 -13.53 12.53
N SER A 17 -11.84 -12.80 13.22
CA SER A 17 -11.36 -11.51 12.72
C SER A 17 -9.94 -11.19 13.15
N PHE A 18 -9.20 -10.53 12.28
CA PHE A 18 -7.86 -10.02 12.57
C PHE A 18 -7.87 -8.51 12.37
N SER A 19 -7.32 -7.77 13.31
CA SER A 19 -7.08 -6.35 13.17
C SER A 19 -5.63 -6.05 13.53
N ARG A 20 -4.92 -5.34 12.67
CA ARG A 20 -3.56 -4.88 12.92
C ARG A 20 -3.46 -3.42 12.58
N PHE A 21 -3.02 -2.63 13.54
CA PHE A 21 -2.73 -1.22 13.41
C PHE A 21 -1.23 -1.02 13.66
N THR A 22 -0.54 -0.42 12.70
CA THR A 22 0.88 -0.08 12.81
C THR A 22 1.01 1.43 12.62
N MET A 23 1.67 2.10 13.55
CA MET A 23 1.96 3.51 13.55
C MET A 23 3.47 3.70 13.55
N GLN A 24 3.98 4.49 12.62
CA GLN A 24 5.39 4.79 12.45
C GLN A 24 5.56 6.32 12.44
N ILE A 25 6.38 6.82 13.36
CA ILE A 25 6.74 8.23 13.47
C ILE A 25 8.26 8.32 13.30
N GLU A 26 8.72 9.08 12.32
CA GLU A 26 10.15 9.38 12.13
C GLU A 26 10.38 10.89 12.24
N GLN A 27 11.16 11.31 13.24
CA GLN A 27 11.49 12.71 13.50
C GLN A 27 12.98 12.95 13.28
N GLY A 28 13.32 13.80 12.32
CA GLY A 28 14.67 14.31 12.11
C GLY A 28 14.91 15.55 12.96
N ILE A 29 15.79 15.45 13.96
CA ILE A 29 16.21 16.55 14.83
C ILE A 29 17.56 17.11 14.34
N PRO A 30 17.68 18.43 14.12
CA PRO A 30 18.94 19.05 13.75
C PRO A 30 19.84 19.18 14.98
N VAL A 31 21.00 18.54 14.98
CA VAL A 31 22.06 18.80 15.98
C VAL A 31 22.95 19.97 15.54
N LEU A 32 22.91 20.33 14.24
CA LEU A 32 23.64 21.45 13.63
C LEU A 32 22.67 22.27 12.78
N SER A 33 22.84 23.60 12.74
CA SER A 33 21.92 24.58 12.12
C SER A 33 21.68 24.42 10.60
N LYS A 34 22.45 23.56 9.91
CA LYS A 34 22.31 23.29 8.47
C LYS A 34 21.55 22.00 8.14
N TRP A 35 21.02 21.30 9.15
CA TRP A 35 20.38 20.00 8.96
C TRP A 35 18.87 20.12 8.80
N LEU A 36 18.30 19.22 7.99
CA LEU A 36 16.88 19.19 7.66
C LEU A 36 16.06 18.76 8.88
N ILE A 37 14.97 19.48 9.13
CA ILE A 37 13.99 19.14 10.17
C ILE A 37 12.78 18.54 9.47
N PHE A 38 12.48 17.28 9.78
CA PHE A 38 11.30 16.63 9.24
C PHE A 38 10.59 15.79 10.29
N ASN A 39 9.27 15.71 10.17
CA ASN A 39 8.43 14.77 10.90
C ASN A 39 7.64 13.98 9.86
N ARG A 40 7.90 12.69 9.78
CA ARG A 40 7.18 11.74 8.95
C ARG A 40 6.26 10.93 9.84
N PHE A 41 4.99 10.97 9.50
CA PHE A 41 3.96 10.14 10.09
C PHE A 41 3.49 9.12 9.06
N LYS A 42 3.40 7.85 9.43
CA LYS A 42 2.81 6.78 8.63
C LYS A 42 1.98 5.88 9.51
N PHE A 43 0.78 5.54 9.07
CA PHE A 43 -0.08 4.57 9.73
C PHE A 43 -0.61 3.56 8.74
N VAL A 44 -0.77 2.32 9.20
CA VAL A 44 -1.31 1.20 8.43
C VAL A 44 -2.31 0.48 9.32
N ALA A 45 -3.58 0.54 8.96
CA ALA A 45 -4.67 -0.17 9.63
C ALA A 45 -5.18 -1.28 8.71
N SER A 46 -5.10 -2.53 9.15
CA SER A 46 -5.63 -3.68 8.42
C SER A 46 -6.68 -4.39 9.27
N LYS A 47 -7.77 -4.82 8.64
CA LYS A 47 -8.85 -5.58 9.25
C LYS A 47 -9.28 -6.70 8.32
N GLY A 48 -9.08 -7.94 8.73
CA GLY A 48 -9.57 -9.15 8.10
C GLY A 48 -10.77 -9.72 8.86
N ILE A 49 -11.80 -10.17 8.15
CA ILE A 49 -12.96 -10.87 8.71
C ILE A 49 -13.15 -12.14 7.89
N LYS A 50 -13.29 -13.27 8.59
CA LYS A 50 -13.67 -14.56 8.00
C LYS A 50 -15.16 -14.75 8.22
N LEU A 51 -15.92 -14.85 7.13
CA LEU A 51 -17.38 -14.98 7.15
C LEU A 51 -17.79 -16.39 6.67
N GLY A 52 -18.65 -17.06 7.44
CA GLY A 52 -19.40 -18.25 7.02
C GLY A 52 -19.09 -19.56 7.77
N PRO A 53 -20.03 -20.54 7.76
CA PRO A 53 -19.93 -21.80 8.51
C PRO A 53 -18.83 -22.76 8.04
N ALA A 54 -18.09 -22.41 6.98
CA ALA A 54 -16.95 -23.19 6.46
C ALA A 54 -15.75 -22.30 6.03
N PHE A 55 -15.62 -21.09 6.58
CA PHE A 55 -14.51 -20.16 6.24
C PHE A 55 -14.39 -19.82 4.74
N LEU A 56 -15.51 -19.76 4.03
CA LEU A 56 -15.55 -19.63 2.57
C LEU A 56 -15.31 -18.20 2.05
N LEU A 57 -15.37 -17.17 2.90
CA LEU A 57 -15.14 -15.80 2.45
C LEU A 57 -14.28 -15.06 3.46
N THR A 58 -13.07 -14.67 3.04
CA THR A 58 -12.19 -13.80 3.81
C THR A 58 -12.19 -12.43 3.19
N ARG A 59 -12.71 -11.44 3.88
CA ARG A 59 -12.62 -10.04 3.49
C ARG A 59 -11.51 -9.37 4.28
N GLN A 60 -10.55 -8.77 3.60
CA GLN A 60 -9.49 -7.96 4.18
C GLN A 60 -9.58 -6.53 3.66
N VAL A 61 -9.46 -5.57 4.56
CA VAL A 61 -9.35 -4.16 4.24
C VAL A 61 -8.05 -3.66 4.84
N ILE A 62 -7.26 -2.93 4.07
CA ILE A 62 -6.01 -2.29 4.50
C ILE A 62 -6.13 -0.81 4.15
N LEU A 63 -5.94 0.05 5.12
CA LEU A 63 -5.88 1.49 4.99
C LEU A 63 -4.48 1.93 5.37
N THR A 64 -3.77 2.51 4.42
CA THR A 64 -2.43 3.09 4.62
C THR A 64 -2.52 4.59 4.44
N GLY A 65 -2.02 5.35 5.40
CA GLY A 65 -1.91 6.80 5.27
C GLY A 65 -0.56 7.29 5.77
N GLY A 66 -0.13 8.44 5.25
CA GLY A 66 1.12 9.06 5.65
C GLY A 66 1.09 10.56 5.40
N SER A 67 1.87 11.29 6.19
CA SER A 67 2.07 12.74 6.06
C SER A 67 3.48 13.11 6.49
N ILE A 68 4.12 14.04 5.78
CA ILE A 68 5.45 14.54 6.10
C ILE A 68 5.37 16.06 6.26
N VAL A 69 5.82 16.55 7.43
CA VAL A 69 5.86 17.96 7.82
C VAL A 69 7.33 18.39 7.97
N GLY A 70 7.69 19.59 7.49
CA GLY A 70 9.08 20.08 7.46
C GLY A 70 9.77 19.98 6.10
N ASP A 71 11.10 20.03 6.09
CA ASP A 71 11.91 20.00 4.88
C ASP A 71 12.21 18.55 4.48
N MET A 72 11.97 18.26 3.21
CA MET A 72 11.88 16.89 2.75
C MET A 72 12.48 16.76 1.37
N ALA A 73 13.34 15.76 1.19
CA ALA A 73 13.90 15.51 -0.13
C ALA A 73 12.87 14.84 -1.05
N PRO A 74 12.95 15.02 -2.38
CA PRO A 74 11.98 14.44 -3.31
C PRO A 74 11.90 12.90 -3.25
N TYR A 75 13.02 12.22 -3.01
CA TYR A 75 13.06 10.76 -2.85
C TYR A 75 12.35 10.26 -1.58
N GLN A 76 12.11 11.16 -0.61
CA GLN A 76 11.38 10.84 0.60
C GLN A 76 9.86 10.84 0.36
N ALA A 77 9.38 11.32 -0.80
CA ALA A 77 7.95 11.45 -1.11
C ALA A 77 7.23 10.11 -1.05
N PHE A 78 5.98 10.14 -0.57
CA PHE A 78 5.14 8.96 -0.66
C PHE A 78 4.76 8.75 -2.12
N ALA A 79 5.35 7.73 -2.73
CA ALA A 79 4.97 7.25 -4.05
C ALA A 79 3.72 6.38 -3.93
N ILE A 80 2.70 6.70 -4.72
CA ILE A 80 1.43 5.98 -4.81
C ILE A 80 1.36 5.25 -6.14
N GLY A 81 1.00 3.97 -6.12
CA GLY A 81 1.00 3.07 -7.28
C GLY A 81 2.03 1.95 -7.13
N GLY A 82 1.74 0.82 -7.78
CA GLY A 82 2.52 -0.41 -7.67
C GLY A 82 1.82 -1.50 -6.84
N LEU A 83 2.43 -2.68 -6.80
CA LEU A 83 1.90 -3.88 -6.12
C LEU A 83 1.54 -3.65 -4.65
N GLY A 84 2.33 -2.86 -3.92
CA GLY A 84 2.12 -2.56 -2.50
C GLY A 84 1.23 -1.36 -2.21
N SER A 85 0.61 -0.74 -3.22
CA SER A 85 -0.21 0.46 -3.07
C SER A 85 -1.47 0.40 -3.92
N VAL A 86 -1.43 0.77 -5.19
CA VAL A 86 -2.58 0.65 -6.11
C VAL A 86 -2.15 -0.23 -7.26
N ARG A 87 -2.62 -1.48 -7.27
CA ARG A 87 -2.33 -2.44 -8.33
C ARG A 87 -2.85 -1.95 -9.67
N GLY A 88 -2.15 -2.29 -10.75
CA GLY A 88 -2.47 -1.84 -12.10
C GLY A 88 -1.81 -0.51 -12.51
N TYR A 89 -1.21 0.19 -11.55
CA TYR A 89 -0.34 1.35 -11.81
C TYR A 89 1.12 0.97 -11.59
N GLY A 90 2.01 1.61 -12.35
CA GLY A 90 3.45 1.57 -12.05
C GLY A 90 3.77 2.24 -10.71
N GLU A 91 4.95 1.97 -10.17
CA GLU A 91 5.39 2.59 -8.92
C GLU A 91 5.39 4.12 -9.03
N GLY A 92 4.69 4.78 -8.11
CA GLY A 92 4.59 6.24 -8.10
C GLY A 92 3.81 6.85 -9.27
N ALA A 93 3.14 6.05 -10.12
CA ALA A 93 2.42 6.54 -11.29
C ALA A 93 1.09 7.23 -10.93
N VAL A 94 0.48 6.91 -9.78
CA VAL A 94 -0.78 7.54 -9.33
C VAL A 94 -0.51 8.93 -8.77
N GLY A 95 0.54 9.06 -7.96
CA GLY A 95 0.86 10.31 -7.27
C GLY A 95 2.19 10.22 -6.53
N SER A 96 2.78 11.36 -6.25
CA SER A 96 3.95 11.47 -5.39
C SER A 96 3.83 12.75 -4.58
N GLY A 97 3.65 12.62 -3.27
CA GLY A 97 3.32 13.74 -2.41
C GLY A 97 3.86 13.62 -1.00
N ARG A 98 3.75 14.71 -0.25
CA ARG A 98 4.08 14.74 1.19
C ARG A 98 3.08 13.96 2.03
N SER A 99 1.85 13.90 1.57
CA SER A 99 0.77 13.16 2.20
C SER A 99 0.21 12.15 1.21
N CYS A 100 -0.21 11.00 1.71
CA CYS A 100 -0.86 9.97 0.91
C CYS A 100 -1.95 9.27 1.73
N LEU A 101 -2.97 8.81 1.03
CA LEU A 101 -3.98 7.92 1.58
C LEU A 101 -4.27 6.83 0.55
N VAL A 102 -4.17 5.58 0.97
CA VAL A 102 -4.38 4.40 0.13
C VAL A 102 -5.30 3.44 0.89
N ALA A 103 -6.38 3.01 0.24
CA ALA A 103 -7.29 2.01 0.77
C ALA A 103 -7.34 0.82 -0.20
N ASN A 104 -7.05 -0.36 0.33
CA ASN A 104 -7.06 -1.63 -0.36
C ASN A 104 -8.15 -2.50 0.26
N THR A 105 -9.03 -3.05 -0.57
CA THR A 105 -10.01 -4.04 -0.14
C THR A 105 -9.80 -5.29 -0.97
N GLU A 106 -9.59 -6.42 -0.32
CA GLU A 106 -9.43 -7.72 -0.94
C GLU A 106 -10.48 -8.69 -0.38
N VAL A 107 -11.15 -9.42 -1.25
CA VAL A 107 -12.09 -10.48 -0.91
C VAL A 107 -11.57 -11.77 -1.49
N THR A 108 -11.27 -12.74 -0.64
CA THR A 108 -10.75 -14.05 -1.02
C THR A 108 -11.82 -15.11 -0.78
N PHE A 109 -12.00 -15.99 -1.75
CA PHE A 109 -12.90 -17.13 -1.72
C PHE A 109 -12.10 -18.40 -2.05
N PRO A 110 -12.15 -19.46 -1.22
CA PRO A 110 -11.56 -20.74 -1.55
C PRO A 110 -12.46 -21.46 -2.56
N LEU A 111 -11.93 -21.76 -3.75
CA LEU A 111 -12.63 -22.61 -4.73
C LEU A 111 -12.39 -24.09 -4.42
N SER A 112 -11.17 -24.45 -4.01
CA SER A 112 -10.79 -25.81 -3.65
C SER A 112 -9.74 -25.81 -2.53
N LYS A 113 -9.35 -26.99 -2.04
CA LYS A 113 -8.29 -27.11 -1.02
C LYS A 113 -6.94 -26.53 -1.46
N MET A 114 -6.71 -26.40 -2.76
CA MET A 114 -5.46 -25.93 -3.36
C MET A 114 -5.59 -24.61 -4.13
N LEU A 115 -6.81 -24.17 -4.43
CA LEU A 115 -7.06 -22.97 -5.22
C LEU A 115 -7.92 -21.97 -4.46
N GLU A 116 -7.39 -20.77 -4.28
CA GLU A 116 -8.09 -19.61 -3.74
C GLU A 116 -8.20 -18.54 -4.82
N GLY A 117 -9.39 -17.99 -4.99
CA GLY A 117 -9.62 -16.80 -5.80
C GLY A 117 -9.60 -15.57 -4.91
N SER A 118 -9.07 -14.46 -5.40
CA SER A 118 -9.20 -13.16 -4.76
C SER A 118 -9.76 -12.15 -5.75
N VAL A 119 -10.52 -11.20 -5.25
CA VAL A 119 -10.93 -10.00 -5.97
C VAL A 119 -10.50 -8.83 -5.13
N PHE A 120 -9.88 -7.84 -5.76
CA PHE A 120 -9.37 -6.68 -5.08
C PHE A 120 -9.79 -5.37 -5.73
N LEU A 121 -9.93 -4.37 -4.86
CA LEU A 121 -10.20 -3.00 -5.21
C LEU A 121 -9.27 -2.12 -4.38
N ASP A 122 -8.40 -1.40 -5.07
CA ASP A 122 -7.41 -0.50 -4.51
C ASP A 122 -7.72 0.92 -4.96
N CYS A 123 -7.68 1.87 -4.03
CA CYS A 123 -7.78 3.28 -4.34
C CYS A 123 -6.71 4.07 -3.58
N GLY A 124 -6.11 5.05 -4.24
CA GLY A 124 -5.04 5.86 -3.68
C GLY A 124 -5.18 7.32 -4.08
N THR A 125 -4.79 8.22 -3.19
CA THR A 125 -4.78 9.66 -3.41
C THR A 125 -3.60 10.32 -2.69
N ASP A 126 -2.98 11.28 -3.35
CA ASP A 126 -1.89 12.10 -2.79
C ASP A 126 -2.40 13.33 -2.01
N LEU A 127 -3.71 13.42 -1.80
CA LEU A 127 -4.38 14.52 -1.09
C LEU A 127 -4.00 15.91 -1.63
N GLY A 128 -3.62 16.01 -2.91
CA GLY A 128 -3.16 17.26 -3.53
C GLY A 128 -1.80 17.75 -3.02
N SER A 129 -1.10 16.96 -2.20
CA SER A 129 0.20 17.31 -1.61
C SER A 129 1.38 17.14 -2.58
N GLY A 130 1.13 16.72 -3.82
CA GLY A 130 2.13 16.63 -4.87
C GLY A 130 2.73 17.99 -5.28
N ARG A 131 2.01 19.10 -5.06
CA ARG A 131 2.49 20.47 -5.34
C ARG A 131 3.45 21.00 -4.27
N LEU A 132 3.45 20.39 -3.09
CA LEU A 132 4.22 20.84 -1.91
C LEU A 132 5.58 20.15 -1.79
N VAL A 133 5.93 19.25 -2.71
CA VAL A 133 7.25 18.62 -2.75
C VAL A 133 8.26 19.66 -3.26
N PRO A 134 9.34 19.97 -2.52
CA PRO A 134 10.31 20.99 -2.90
C PRO A 134 11.17 20.49 -4.06
N VAL A 135 10.64 20.65 -5.27
CA VAL A 135 11.38 20.56 -6.52
C VAL A 135 11.01 21.83 -7.28
N SER A 136 12.01 22.65 -7.57
CA SER A 136 11.90 23.73 -8.55
C SER A 136 11.35 23.13 -9.86
N GLY A 137 10.05 23.29 -10.12
CA GLY A 137 9.39 22.75 -11.31
C GLY A 137 8.26 21.72 -11.12
N ASN A 138 7.70 21.52 -9.92
CA ASN A 138 6.40 20.86 -9.73
C ASN A 138 6.24 19.50 -10.47
N PRO A 139 6.97 18.45 -10.06
CA PRO A 139 7.12 17.19 -10.79
C PRO A 139 5.81 16.43 -11.00
N ALA A 140 4.83 16.56 -10.10
CA ALA A 140 3.52 15.92 -10.25
C ALA A 140 2.73 16.46 -11.46
N MET A 141 2.81 17.77 -11.72
CA MET A 141 2.16 18.41 -12.87
C MET A 141 2.96 18.20 -14.17
N ARG A 142 4.30 18.16 -14.08
CA ARG A 142 5.18 17.84 -15.22
C ARG A 142 5.12 16.37 -15.66
N GLN A 143 4.83 15.45 -14.74
CA GLN A 143 4.67 14.02 -15.03
C GLN A 143 3.22 13.62 -15.35
N GLY A 144 2.27 14.57 -15.39
CA GLY A 144 0.87 14.30 -15.73
C GLY A 144 0.18 13.29 -14.80
N LYS A 145 0.59 13.25 -13.53
CA LYS A 145 0.02 12.28 -12.58
C LYS A 145 -1.40 12.69 -12.20
N PRO A 146 -2.36 11.75 -12.17
CA PRO A 146 -3.76 12.05 -11.90
C PRO A 146 -4.01 12.53 -10.46
N GLY A 147 -3.08 12.29 -9.52
CA GLY A 147 -3.19 12.67 -8.10
C GLY A 147 -4.08 11.72 -7.30
N SER A 148 -5.06 11.09 -7.94
CA SER A 148 -5.81 9.95 -7.44
C SER A 148 -5.89 8.83 -8.47
N GLY A 149 -6.05 7.60 -8.01
CA GLY A 149 -6.09 6.42 -8.87
C GLY A 149 -6.85 5.29 -8.22
N VAL A 150 -7.56 4.54 -9.05
CA VAL A 150 -8.30 3.34 -8.64
C VAL A 150 -7.85 2.18 -9.53
N GLY A 151 -7.50 1.08 -8.88
CA GLY A 151 -7.18 -0.19 -9.52
C GLY A 151 -8.15 -1.25 -9.04
N PHE A 152 -8.71 -2.03 -9.95
CA PHE A 152 -9.51 -3.20 -9.61
C PHE A 152 -8.90 -4.41 -10.27
N GLY A 153 -9.11 -5.58 -9.69
CA GLY A 153 -8.57 -6.79 -10.27
C GLY A 153 -9.02 -8.04 -9.56
N TYR A 154 -8.56 -9.16 -10.09
CA TYR A 154 -8.78 -10.47 -9.52
C TYR A 154 -7.49 -11.26 -9.55
N GLY A 155 -7.31 -12.10 -8.55
CA GLY A 155 -6.15 -12.94 -8.36
C GLY A 155 -6.54 -14.40 -8.22
N LEU A 156 -5.62 -15.27 -8.58
CA LEU A 156 -5.67 -16.70 -8.31
C LEU A 156 -4.43 -17.07 -7.52
N ARG A 157 -4.64 -17.69 -6.36
CA ARG A 157 -3.59 -18.20 -5.49
C ARG A 157 -3.67 -19.72 -5.49
N PHE A 158 -2.68 -20.34 -6.08
CA PHE A 158 -2.53 -21.78 -6.13
C PHE A 158 -1.52 -22.24 -5.08
N LYS A 159 -2.00 -23.02 -4.11
CA LYS A 159 -1.19 -23.62 -3.06
C LYS A 159 -0.80 -25.02 -3.51
N SER A 160 0.41 -25.15 -4.06
CA SER A 160 1.04 -26.45 -4.32
C SER A 160 1.90 -26.87 -3.12
N PRO A 161 2.06 -28.17 -2.85
CA PRO A 161 3.08 -28.66 -1.91
C PRO A 161 4.51 -28.19 -2.25
N LEU A 162 4.78 -27.89 -3.52
CA LEU A 162 6.09 -27.42 -4.03
C LEU A 162 6.26 -25.89 -3.91
N GLY A 163 5.19 -25.13 -3.69
CA GLY A 163 5.25 -23.67 -3.67
C GLY A 163 3.89 -22.99 -3.84
N HIS A 164 3.87 -21.71 -3.50
CA HIS A 164 2.71 -20.86 -3.68
C HIS A 164 2.86 -20.05 -4.98
N PHE A 165 1.93 -20.25 -5.89
CA PHE A 165 1.83 -19.48 -7.12
C PHE A 165 0.70 -18.47 -6.97
N GLN A 166 0.98 -17.21 -7.27
CA GLN A 166 0.02 -16.13 -7.26
C GLN A 166 0.00 -15.46 -8.63
N VAL A 167 -1.19 -15.31 -9.19
CA VAL A 167 -1.41 -14.59 -10.43
C VAL A 167 -2.47 -13.54 -10.17
N ASP A 168 -2.08 -12.27 -10.17
CA ASP A 168 -3.00 -11.15 -9.98
C ASP A 168 -3.13 -10.37 -11.29
N TYR A 169 -4.36 -10.24 -11.76
CA TYR A 169 -4.69 -9.43 -12.92
C TYR A 169 -5.35 -8.12 -12.45
N ALA A 170 -4.67 -7.01 -12.70
CA ALA A 170 -5.11 -5.68 -12.31
C ALA A 170 -5.42 -4.81 -13.53
N ILE A 171 -6.51 -4.07 -13.46
CA ILE A 171 -6.92 -3.08 -14.44
C ILE A 171 -6.97 -1.73 -13.73
N ASN A 172 -6.33 -0.74 -14.34
CA ASN A 172 -6.38 0.63 -13.84
C ASN A 172 -7.54 1.43 -14.44
N ALA A 173 -7.80 2.62 -13.90
CA ALA A 173 -8.85 3.51 -14.41
C ALA A 173 -8.64 3.94 -15.88
N PHE A 174 -7.41 3.84 -16.40
CA PHE A 174 -7.05 4.15 -17.79
C PHE A 174 -7.10 2.92 -18.72
N GLN A 175 -7.77 1.84 -18.29
CA GLN A 175 -7.89 0.57 -19.03
C GLN A 175 -6.57 -0.15 -19.34
N GLN A 176 -5.47 0.25 -18.73
CA GLN A 176 -4.21 -0.49 -18.83
C GLN A 176 -4.29 -1.73 -17.92
N LYS A 177 -3.89 -2.85 -18.49
CA LYS A 177 -3.93 -4.18 -17.87
C LYS A 177 -2.53 -4.53 -17.42
N THR A 178 -2.37 -4.88 -16.15
CA THR A 178 -1.11 -5.35 -15.59
C THR A 178 -1.31 -6.74 -15.01
N LEU A 179 -0.45 -7.66 -15.41
CA LEU A 179 -0.39 -9.01 -14.86
C LEU A 179 0.79 -9.08 -13.88
N TYR A 180 0.52 -9.55 -12.67
CA TYR A 180 1.53 -9.80 -11.66
C TYR A 180 1.62 -11.31 -11.41
N PHE A 181 2.84 -11.82 -11.41
CA PHE A 181 3.14 -13.21 -11.13
C PHE A 181 4.06 -13.26 -9.91
N GLY A 182 3.62 -13.95 -8.87
CA GLY A 182 4.40 -14.24 -7.67
C GLY A 182 4.63 -15.74 -7.57
N VAL A 183 5.89 -16.15 -7.44
CA VAL A 183 6.24 -17.54 -7.14
C VAL A 183 7.03 -17.53 -5.85
N THR A 184 6.43 -18.10 -4.81
CA THR A 184 7.09 -18.30 -3.52
C THR A 184 7.32 -19.79 -3.35
N ASN A 185 8.57 -20.24 -3.47
CA ASN A 185 8.90 -21.63 -3.22
C ASN A 185 8.79 -21.94 -1.72
N LEU A 186 8.11 -23.04 -1.39
CA LEU A 186 8.28 -23.72 -0.10
C LEU A 186 9.42 -24.72 -0.27
N ALA A 187 10.64 -24.22 -0.46
CA ALA A 187 11.83 -25.06 -0.38
C ALA A 187 12.53 -24.77 0.96
N SER A 188 12.23 -25.66 1.91
CA SER A 188 12.85 -25.95 3.23
C SER A 188 13.48 -24.81 4.02
#